data_AF-A0A951P059-F1
#
_entry.id   AF-A0A951P059-F1
#
_cell.length_a   1.000
_cell.length_b   1.000
_cell.length_c   1.000
_cell.angle_alpha   90.00
_cell.angle_beta   90.00
_cell.angle_gamma   90.00
#
_symmetry.space_group_name_H-M   'P 1'
#
loop_
_entity.id
_entity.type
_entity.pdbx_description
1 polymer ?
#
loop_
_entity_poly.entity_id
_entity_poly.type
_entity_poly.pdbx_seq_one_letter_code
_entity_poly.pdbx_strand_id
1 'polypeptide(L)'
;MLVKLGRTEEAISEAQQQMSTLGEAWALAQALRERGEFEQALEIAMQGLNLEGERKHQLAVWASELAEGMNDSAALQTRLAAFEIHPSLSDYLKLRELSGNQWDTLRQDLLSTLRQDSSNVHVRQKTAILLEEGLIDDAIASVDRLSSYQSDIIHPVMDAAIAHRPEWVIQNARDRAESIMNEGKAQYYFYAINWLRRVRAAYLQLGRSEEWKRYRTDLLQTHTRKRKLVALLQQRDLV
;
A
#
# COMPACT_ATOMS: atom_id res chain seq x y z
N MET A 1 -11.26 -36.41 5.92
CA MET A 1 -11.29 -35.35 6.95
C MET A 1 -12.45 -35.66 7.90
N LEU A 2 -12.16 -35.90 9.19
CA LEU A 2 -13.11 -36.42 10.19
C LEU A 2 -14.32 -35.50 10.42
N VAL A 3 -14.08 -34.19 10.53
CA VAL A 3 -14.53 -33.19 9.54
C VAL A 3 -15.84 -33.58 8.85
N LYS A 4 -15.74 -33.83 7.54
CA LYS A 4 -16.83 -34.19 6.64
C LYS A 4 -17.62 -35.46 7.01
N LEU A 5 -17.12 -36.28 7.93
CA LEU A 5 -17.77 -37.53 8.37
C LEU A 5 -18.67 -37.36 9.60
N GLY A 6 -18.85 -36.14 10.12
CA GLY A 6 -19.69 -35.93 11.31
C GLY A 6 -18.94 -36.09 12.64
N ARG A 7 -17.65 -36.45 12.58
CA ARG A 7 -16.79 -36.71 13.74
C ARG A 7 -16.05 -35.44 14.15
N THR A 8 -16.81 -34.40 14.52
CA THR A 8 -16.29 -33.05 14.78
C THR A 8 -15.39 -33.01 16.02
N GLU A 9 -15.82 -33.60 17.14
CA GLU A 9 -15.06 -33.60 18.40
C GLU A 9 -13.71 -34.32 18.28
N GLU A 10 -13.69 -35.49 17.62
CA GLU A 10 -12.43 -36.21 17.36
C GLU A 10 -11.49 -35.43 16.44
N ALA A 11 -12.02 -34.73 15.44
CA ALA A 11 -11.20 -33.91 14.56
C ALA A 11 -10.54 -32.74 15.30
N ILE A 12 -11.27 -32.12 16.24
CA ILE A 12 -10.73 -31.04 17.08
C ILE A 12 -9.67 -31.60 18.03
N SER A 13 -9.96 -32.72 18.71
CA SER A 13 -9.01 -33.34 19.64
C SER A 13 -7.73 -33.81 18.94
N GLU A 14 -7.83 -34.36 17.73
CA GLU A 14 -6.66 -34.78 16.95
C GLU A 14 -5.84 -33.58 16.49
N ALA A 15 -6.51 -32.51 16.05
CA ALA A 15 -5.83 -31.28 15.64
C ALA A 15 -5.10 -30.59 16.77
N GLN A 16 -5.71 -30.48 17.96
CA GLN A 16 -5.04 -29.92 19.13
C GLN A 16 -3.78 -30.70 19.53
N GLN A 17 -3.65 -31.98 19.15
CA GLN A 17 -2.49 -32.81 19.48
C GLN A 17 -1.46 -32.93 18.36
N GLN A 18 -1.88 -32.87 17.09
CA GLN A 18 -1.05 -33.27 15.95
C GLN A 18 -0.97 -32.25 14.81
N MET A 19 -1.74 -31.16 14.87
CA MET A 19 -1.70 -30.14 13.82
C MET A 19 -0.33 -29.46 13.79
N SER A 20 0.37 -29.61 12.66
CA SER A 20 1.77 -29.17 12.52
C SER A 20 1.98 -28.19 11.37
N THR A 21 0.98 -28.05 10.49
CA THR A 21 1.08 -27.16 9.33
C THR A 21 -0.05 -26.14 9.27
N LEU A 22 0.26 -24.96 8.73
CA LEU A 22 -0.73 -23.91 8.43
C LEU A 22 -1.85 -24.42 7.50
N GLY A 23 -1.51 -25.31 6.57
CA GLY A 23 -2.47 -25.89 5.63
C GLY A 23 -3.51 -26.78 6.32
N GLU A 24 -3.09 -27.59 7.30
CA GLU A 24 -3.99 -28.40 8.13
C GLU A 24 -4.93 -27.50 8.95
N ALA A 25 -4.37 -26.49 9.61
CA ALA A 25 -5.15 -25.52 10.39
C ALA A 25 -6.21 -24.82 9.54
N TRP A 26 -5.80 -24.30 8.38
CA TRP A 26 -6.71 -23.65 7.44
C TRP A 26 -7.85 -24.59 7.01
N ALA A 27 -7.50 -25.81 6.59
CA ALA A 27 -8.47 -26.74 6.02
C ALA A 27 -9.46 -27.25 7.08
N LEU A 28 -9.00 -27.43 8.33
CA LEU A 28 -9.86 -27.80 9.44
C LEU A 28 -10.77 -26.64 9.87
N ALA A 29 -10.23 -25.43 10.03
CA ALA A 29 -11.00 -24.25 10.40
C ALA A 29 -12.13 -23.97 9.39
N GLN A 30 -11.86 -24.11 8.08
CA GLN A 30 -12.90 -24.00 7.05
C GLN A 30 -13.99 -25.07 7.19
N ALA A 31 -13.61 -26.34 7.42
CA ALA A 31 -14.57 -27.42 7.57
C ALA A 31 -15.46 -27.27 8.82
N LEU A 32 -14.93 -26.70 9.90
CA LEU A 32 -15.70 -26.35 11.11
C LEU A 32 -16.67 -25.22 10.84
N ARG A 33 -16.22 -24.15 10.16
CA ARG A 33 -17.09 -23.02 9.77
C ARG A 33 -18.26 -23.45 8.89
N GLU A 34 -18.03 -24.33 7.91
CA GLU A 34 -19.08 -24.86 7.02
C GLU A 34 -20.21 -25.59 7.78
N ARG A 35 -19.94 -26.02 9.01
CA ARG A 35 -20.88 -26.71 9.89
C ARG A 35 -21.53 -25.81 10.93
N GLY A 36 -21.15 -24.53 10.99
CA GLY A 36 -21.62 -23.59 12.00
C GLY A 36 -20.86 -23.66 13.32
N GLU A 37 -19.77 -24.43 13.40
CA GLU A 37 -18.91 -24.55 14.58
C GLU A 37 -17.91 -23.38 14.63
N PHE A 38 -18.43 -22.16 14.76
CA PHE A 38 -17.67 -20.94 14.51
C PHE A 38 -16.59 -20.65 15.58
N GLU A 39 -16.86 -20.94 16.85
CA GLU A 39 -15.90 -20.74 17.95
C GLU A 39 -14.68 -21.67 17.77
N GLN A 40 -14.92 -22.95 17.49
CA GLN A 40 -13.87 -23.94 17.28
C GLN A 40 -13.11 -23.66 15.97
N ALA A 41 -13.81 -23.20 14.94
CA ALA A 41 -13.17 -22.75 13.70
C ALA A 41 -12.19 -21.59 13.94
N LEU A 42 -12.59 -20.63 14.78
CA LEU A 42 -11.73 -19.51 15.17
C LEU A 42 -10.52 -19.98 16.00
N GLU A 43 -10.74 -20.85 16.99
CA GLU A 43 -9.66 -21.39 17.84
C GLU A 43 -8.59 -22.09 16.99
N ILE A 44 -9.00 -22.98 16.08
CA ILE A 44 -8.07 -23.69 15.19
C ILE A 44 -7.31 -22.72 14.29
N ALA A 45 -7.98 -21.69 13.74
CA ALA A 45 -7.30 -20.70 12.92
C ALA A 45 -6.27 -19.88 13.72
N MET A 46 -6.62 -19.45 14.94
CA MET A 46 -5.69 -18.74 15.82
C MET A 46 -4.48 -19.61 16.21
N GLN A 47 -4.68 -20.90 16.47
CA GLN A 47 -3.57 -21.84 16.68
C GLN A 47 -2.71 -21.95 15.41
N GLY A 48 -3.33 -22.00 14.24
CA GLY A 48 -2.65 -21.99 12.95
C GLY A 48 -1.78 -20.76 12.71
N LEU A 49 -2.12 -19.60 13.30
CA LEU A 49 -1.29 -18.39 13.23
C LEU A 49 0.03 -18.49 14.00
N ASN A 50 0.20 -19.50 14.86
CA ASN A 50 1.50 -19.78 15.49
C ASN A 50 2.41 -20.64 14.60
N LEU A 51 1.88 -21.17 13.49
CA LEU A 51 2.62 -21.98 12.54
C LEU A 51 3.18 -21.12 11.40
N GLU A 52 4.32 -21.54 10.86
CA GLU A 52 4.93 -20.90 9.70
C GLU A 52 4.23 -21.31 8.39
N GLY A 53 4.16 -20.38 7.43
CA GLY A 53 3.62 -20.67 6.10
C GLY A 53 3.24 -19.44 5.27
N GLU A 54 3.24 -19.59 3.95
CA GLU A 54 3.03 -18.48 2.99
C GLU A 54 1.65 -17.81 3.08
N ARG A 55 0.66 -18.48 3.66
CA ARG A 55 -0.74 -17.99 3.74
C ARG A 55 -1.12 -17.43 5.10
N LYS A 56 -0.14 -17.16 5.97
CA LYS A 56 -0.37 -16.72 7.35
C LYS A 56 -1.16 -15.41 7.39
N HIS A 57 -0.87 -14.46 6.50
CA HIS A 57 -1.65 -13.22 6.31
C HIS A 57 -3.13 -13.53 5.99
N GLN A 58 -3.38 -14.40 5.02
CA GLN A 58 -4.74 -14.78 4.63
C GLN A 58 -5.50 -15.42 5.80
N LEU A 59 -4.81 -16.21 6.64
CA LEU A 59 -5.44 -16.89 7.77
C LEU A 59 -5.81 -15.88 8.85
N ALA A 60 -4.95 -14.88 9.06
CA ALA A 60 -5.18 -13.82 10.03
C ALA A 60 -6.35 -12.93 9.61
N VAL A 61 -6.43 -12.56 8.33
CA VAL A 61 -7.58 -11.83 7.76
C VAL A 61 -8.87 -12.63 7.93
N TRP A 62 -8.86 -13.92 7.55
CA TRP A 62 -10.03 -14.79 7.66
C TRP A 62 -10.50 -14.99 9.10
N ALA A 63 -9.56 -15.21 10.03
CA ALA A 63 -9.85 -15.35 11.45
C ALA A 63 -10.46 -14.06 12.03
N SER A 64 -9.95 -12.90 11.59
CA SER A 64 -10.50 -11.59 11.97
C SER A 64 -11.95 -11.40 11.51
N GLU A 65 -12.26 -11.74 10.25
CA GLU A 65 -13.62 -11.65 9.72
C GLU A 65 -14.59 -12.62 10.41
N LEU A 66 -14.11 -13.83 10.71
CA LEU A 66 -14.89 -14.82 11.46
C LEU A 66 -15.21 -14.32 12.87
N ALA A 67 -14.20 -13.84 13.59
CA ALA A 67 -14.36 -13.26 14.93
C ALA A 67 -15.29 -12.04 14.93
N GLU A 68 -15.14 -11.14 13.95
CA GLU A 68 -16.02 -9.98 13.81
C GLU A 68 -17.49 -10.39 13.60
N GLY A 69 -17.74 -11.39 12.74
CA GLY A 69 -19.09 -11.92 12.52
C GLY A 69 -19.74 -12.51 13.77
N MET A 70 -18.93 -12.94 14.74
CA MET A 70 -19.38 -13.43 16.05
C MET A 70 -19.43 -12.34 17.13
N ASN A 71 -19.03 -11.10 16.82
CA ASN A 71 -18.75 -10.05 17.80
C ASN A 71 -17.71 -10.47 18.86
N ASP A 72 -16.76 -11.30 18.46
CA ASP A 72 -15.68 -11.77 19.32
C ASP A 72 -14.52 -10.75 19.36
N SER A 73 -14.01 -10.50 20.56
CA SER A 73 -12.88 -9.60 20.82
C SER A 73 -11.58 -9.97 20.07
N ALA A 74 -11.42 -11.23 19.64
CA ALA A 74 -10.27 -11.70 18.88
C ALA A 74 -10.15 -11.05 17.49
N ALA A 75 -11.21 -10.41 16.98
CA ALA A 75 -11.21 -9.76 15.66
C ALA A 75 -10.09 -8.73 15.49
N LEU A 76 -9.84 -7.93 16.54
CA LEU A 76 -8.81 -6.90 16.53
C LEU A 76 -7.40 -7.51 16.55
N GLN A 77 -7.14 -8.44 17.47
CA GLN A 77 -5.84 -9.12 17.62
C GLN A 77 -5.44 -9.86 16.34
N THR A 78 -6.37 -10.61 15.76
CA THR A 78 -6.11 -11.39 14.54
C THR A 78 -5.87 -10.47 13.34
N ARG A 79 -6.58 -9.34 13.24
CA ARG A 79 -6.28 -8.33 12.21
C ARG A 79 -4.92 -7.68 12.41
N LEU A 80 -4.51 -7.43 13.66
CA LEU A 80 -3.21 -6.87 13.97
C LEU A 80 -2.10 -7.82 13.52
N ALA A 81 -2.24 -9.12 13.78
CA ALA A 81 -1.32 -10.14 13.28
C ALA A 81 -1.24 -10.15 11.75
N ALA A 82 -2.37 -9.98 11.04
CA ALA A 82 -2.36 -9.84 9.58
C ALA A 82 -1.51 -8.63 9.16
N PHE A 83 -1.74 -7.48 9.78
CA PHE A 83 -1.01 -6.25 9.48
C PHE A 83 0.50 -6.39 9.73
N GLU A 84 0.91 -7.05 10.82
CA GLU A 84 2.33 -7.29 11.14
C GLU A 84 3.01 -8.20 10.12
N ILE A 85 2.31 -9.20 9.58
CA ILE A 85 2.83 -10.10 8.55
C ILE A 85 3.00 -9.37 7.22
N HIS A 86 1.99 -8.60 6.82
CA HIS A 86 2.00 -7.87 5.57
C HIS A 86 1.15 -6.60 5.72
N PRO A 87 1.78 -5.45 6.00
CA PRO A 87 1.06 -4.18 6.14
C PRO A 87 0.27 -3.88 4.86
N SER A 88 -1.01 -3.54 5.02
CA SER A 88 -1.88 -3.13 3.93
C SER A 88 -2.80 -2.00 4.36
N LEU A 89 -3.16 -1.12 3.43
CA LEU A 89 -4.12 -0.05 3.73
C LEU A 89 -5.49 -0.63 4.15
N SER A 90 -5.90 -1.75 3.56
CA SER A 90 -7.14 -2.42 3.92
C SER A 90 -7.14 -2.90 5.37
N ASP A 91 -6.04 -3.53 5.80
CA ASP A 91 -5.92 -3.99 7.19
C ASP A 91 -5.82 -2.81 8.16
N TYR A 92 -5.15 -1.72 7.77
CA TYR A 92 -5.07 -0.50 8.55
C TYR A 92 -6.45 0.13 8.81
N LEU A 93 -7.25 0.31 7.75
CA LEU A 93 -8.60 0.82 7.87
C LEU A 93 -9.50 -0.12 8.68
N LYS A 94 -9.30 -1.44 8.54
CA LYS A 94 -10.05 -2.41 9.32
C LYS A 94 -9.70 -2.35 10.81
N LEU A 95 -8.43 -2.16 11.15
CA LEU A 95 -7.99 -1.94 12.54
C LEU A 95 -8.61 -0.67 13.12
N ARG A 96 -8.77 0.40 12.32
CA ARG A 96 -9.47 1.62 12.73
C ARG A 96 -10.93 1.36 13.10
N GLU A 97 -11.64 0.55 12.31
CA GLU A 97 -13.02 0.17 12.61
C GLU A 97 -13.12 -0.67 13.88
N LEU A 98 -12.24 -1.67 14.03
CA LEU A 98 -12.29 -2.64 15.13
C LEU A 98 -11.82 -2.09 16.48
N SER A 99 -10.96 -1.07 16.49
CA SER A 99 -10.32 -0.57 17.72
C SER A 99 -11.17 0.43 18.50
N GLY A 100 -12.21 1.02 17.90
CA GLY A 100 -13.10 1.97 18.57
C GLY A 100 -12.33 3.06 19.33
N ASN A 101 -12.54 3.14 20.65
CA ASN A 101 -11.90 4.14 21.50
C ASN A 101 -10.38 3.96 21.68
N GLN A 102 -9.83 2.80 21.34
CA GLN A 102 -8.39 2.52 21.43
C GLN A 102 -7.64 2.92 20.15
N TRP A 103 -8.35 3.46 19.15
CA TRP A 103 -7.76 3.77 17.84
C TRP A 103 -6.57 4.71 17.94
N ASP A 104 -6.65 5.78 18.72
CA ASP A 104 -5.57 6.78 18.75
C ASP A 104 -4.24 6.20 19.26
N THR A 105 -4.29 5.33 20.26
CA THR A 105 -3.10 4.62 20.78
C THR A 105 -2.58 3.63 19.74
N LEU A 106 -3.46 2.75 19.22
CA LEU A 106 -3.09 1.76 18.23
C LEU A 106 -2.50 2.40 16.96
N ARG A 107 -3.12 3.48 16.49
CA ARG A 107 -2.68 4.26 15.34
C ARG A 107 -1.24 4.73 15.49
N GLN A 108 -0.86 5.25 16.66
CA GLN A 108 0.50 5.72 16.92
C GLN A 108 1.50 4.57 16.84
N ASP A 109 1.16 3.42 17.41
CA ASP A 109 2.01 2.23 17.39
C ASP A 109 2.20 1.70 15.96
N LEU A 110 1.10 1.57 15.20
CA LEU A 110 1.15 1.13 13.79
C LEU A 110 2.01 2.05 12.92
N LEU A 111 1.85 3.37 13.07
CA LEU A 111 2.63 4.36 12.32
C LEU A 111 4.11 4.37 12.74
N SER A 112 4.40 4.15 14.02
CA SER A 112 5.77 4.00 14.52
C SER A 112 6.45 2.80 13.85
N THR A 113 5.80 1.64 13.85
CA THR A 113 6.32 0.43 13.20
C THR A 113 6.55 0.64 11.71
N LEU A 114 5.60 1.26 11.00
CA LEU A 114 5.75 1.59 9.58
C LEU A 114 6.95 2.51 9.31
N ARG A 115 7.22 3.48 10.19
CA ARG A 115 8.38 4.38 10.05
C ARG A 115 9.71 3.65 10.27
N GLN A 116 9.74 2.72 11.22
CA GLN A 116 10.94 1.91 11.52
C GLN A 116 11.25 0.88 10.44
N ASP A 117 10.24 0.44 9.68
CA ASP A 117 10.45 -0.42 8.53
C ASP A 117 11.21 0.33 7.40
N SER A 118 12.49 0.01 7.27
CA SER A 118 13.38 0.50 6.22
C SER A 118 13.38 -0.37 4.97
N SER A 119 12.63 -1.47 4.98
CA SER A 119 12.43 -2.34 3.84
C SER A 119 11.60 -1.64 2.77
N ASN A 120 12.00 -1.80 1.51
CA ASN A 120 11.18 -1.36 0.37
C ASN A 120 10.11 -2.40 -0.01
N VAL A 121 10.04 -3.56 0.66
CA VAL A 121 9.11 -4.66 0.30
C VAL A 121 7.66 -4.18 0.32
N HIS A 122 7.27 -3.41 1.34
CA HIS A 122 5.90 -2.91 1.50
C HIS A 122 5.75 -1.41 1.20
N VAL A 123 6.71 -0.81 0.47
CA VAL A 123 6.75 0.65 0.25
C VAL A 123 5.44 1.20 -0.33
N ARG A 124 4.77 0.45 -1.22
CA ARG A 124 3.46 0.83 -1.76
C ARG A 124 2.41 0.99 -0.66
N GLN A 125 2.29 -0.03 0.21
CA GLN A 125 1.26 -0.06 1.25
C GLN A 125 1.57 0.95 2.36
N LYS A 126 2.84 1.04 2.77
CA LYS A 126 3.34 2.07 3.69
C LYS A 126 3.00 3.46 3.18
N THR A 127 3.31 3.75 1.91
CA THR A 127 3.02 5.06 1.30
C THR A 127 1.52 5.35 1.28
N ALA A 128 0.69 4.36 0.92
CA ALA A 128 -0.76 4.52 0.91
C ALA A 128 -1.33 4.86 2.29
N ILE A 129 -0.85 4.19 3.36
CA ILE A 129 -1.25 4.47 4.75
C ILE A 129 -0.79 5.87 5.18
N LEU A 130 0.44 6.27 4.88
CA LEU A 130 0.94 7.60 5.21
C LEU A 130 0.14 8.72 4.52
N LEU A 131 -0.30 8.48 3.28
CA LEU A 131 -1.16 9.42 2.56
C LEU A 131 -2.58 9.48 3.14
N GLU A 132 -3.17 8.35 3.53
CA GLU A 132 -4.46 8.30 4.23
C GLU A 132 -4.41 9.11 5.53
N GLU A 133 -3.28 9.07 6.23
CA GLU A 133 -3.03 9.81 7.47
C GLU A 133 -2.63 11.28 7.26
N GLY A 134 -2.52 11.74 6.01
CA GLY A 134 -2.08 13.09 5.67
C GLY A 134 -0.61 13.38 6.04
N LEU A 135 0.19 12.34 6.31
CA LEU A 135 1.60 12.43 6.68
C LEU A 135 2.47 12.59 5.43
N ILE A 136 2.32 13.74 4.77
CA ILE A 136 2.93 14.01 3.45
C ILE A 136 4.46 13.93 3.49
N ASP A 137 5.11 14.46 4.54
CA ASP A 137 6.57 14.44 4.64
C ASP A 137 7.12 13.01 4.82
N ASP A 138 6.43 12.17 5.60
CA ASP A 138 6.79 10.76 5.76
C ASP A 138 6.59 9.98 4.45
N ALA A 139 5.52 10.28 3.72
CA ALA A 139 5.26 9.70 2.40
C ALA A 139 6.35 10.10 1.39
N ILE A 140 6.76 11.37 1.38
CA ILE A 140 7.88 11.87 0.57
C ILE A 140 9.17 11.10 0.91
N ALA A 141 9.52 11.01 2.19
CA ALA A 141 10.72 10.31 2.63
C ALA A 141 10.73 8.83 2.20
N SER A 142 9.56 8.19 2.14
CA SER A 142 9.41 6.79 1.72
C SER A 142 9.65 6.58 0.22
N VAL A 143 9.41 7.58 -0.62
CA VAL A 143 9.52 7.45 -2.08
C VAL A 143 10.75 8.12 -2.68
N ASP A 144 11.47 8.95 -1.91
CA ASP A 144 12.55 9.81 -2.42
C ASP A 144 13.68 9.00 -3.10
N ARG A 145 13.99 7.81 -2.56
CA ARG A 145 15.02 6.90 -3.10
C ARG A 145 14.54 5.97 -4.21
N LEU A 146 13.25 5.98 -4.55
CA LEU A 146 12.70 5.08 -5.56
C LEU A 146 13.13 5.51 -6.97
N SER A 147 13.30 4.54 -7.87
CA SER A 147 13.62 4.82 -9.26
C SER A 147 12.38 5.30 -10.04
N SER A 148 12.59 5.97 -11.18
CA SER A 148 11.48 6.47 -12.02
C SER A 148 10.57 5.36 -12.55
N TYR A 149 11.03 4.10 -12.55
CA TYR A 149 10.23 2.93 -12.87
C TYR A 149 9.08 2.67 -11.89
N GLN A 150 9.19 3.14 -10.65
CA GLN A 150 8.15 3.04 -9.61
C GLN A 150 7.24 4.28 -9.61
N SER A 151 7.02 4.87 -10.78
CA SER A 151 6.22 6.09 -10.95
C SER A 151 4.80 5.94 -10.41
N ASP A 152 4.24 4.74 -10.42
CA ASP A 152 2.92 4.41 -9.90
C ASP A 152 2.82 4.53 -8.36
N ILE A 153 3.95 4.46 -7.64
CA ILE A 153 4.03 4.70 -6.19
C ILE A 153 4.36 6.18 -5.92
N ILE A 154 5.25 6.77 -6.71
CA ILE A 154 5.74 8.15 -6.50
C ILE A 154 4.67 9.18 -6.88
N HIS A 155 3.93 8.94 -7.98
CA HIS A 155 2.95 9.90 -8.51
C HIS A 155 1.85 10.26 -7.51
N PRO A 156 1.18 9.33 -6.80
CA PRO A 156 0.21 9.67 -5.77
C PRO A 156 0.78 10.55 -4.65
N VAL A 157 2.03 10.30 -4.24
CA VAL A 157 2.72 11.13 -3.24
C VAL A 157 2.93 12.54 -3.76
N MET A 158 3.38 12.68 -5.01
CA MET A 158 3.52 13.99 -5.63
C MET A 158 2.20 14.73 -5.74
N ASP A 159 1.13 14.02 -6.13
CA ASP A 159 -0.20 14.62 -6.30
C ASP A 159 -0.70 15.19 -4.96
N ALA A 160 -0.53 14.45 -3.86
CA ALA A 160 -0.83 14.94 -2.51
C ALA A 160 0.14 16.07 -2.06
N ALA A 161 1.42 15.96 -2.42
CA ALA A 161 2.45 16.92 -2.05
C ALA A 161 2.34 18.26 -2.78
N ILE A 162 1.60 18.39 -3.89
CA ILE A 162 1.45 19.67 -4.60
C ILE A 162 0.98 20.78 -3.65
N ALA A 163 0.00 20.51 -2.79
CA ALA A 163 -0.57 21.53 -1.90
C ALA A 163 0.37 21.92 -0.74
N HIS A 164 1.26 21.01 -0.30
CA HIS A 164 2.03 21.14 0.93
C HIS A 164 3.54 21.33 0.72
N ARG A 165 4.09 20.70 -0.32
CA ARG A 165 5.52 20.67 -0.70
C ARG A 165 5.70 20.84 -2.23
N PRO A 166 5.13 21.88 -2.86
CA PRO A 166 5.21 22.06 -4.32
C PRO A 166 6.66 22.18 -4.84
N GLU A 167 7.58 22.76 -4.06
CA GLU A 167 8.97 22.90 -4.49
C GLU A 167 9.69 21.54 -4.62
N TRP A 168 9.43 20.60 -3.70
CA TRP A 168 9.94 19.22 -3.82
C TRP A 168 9.38 18.54 -5.07
N VAL A 169 8.07 18.71 -5.36
CA VAL A 169 7.45 18.16 -6.57
C VAL A 169 8.11 18.72 -7.82
N ILE A 170 8.35 20.03 -7.88
CA ILE A 170 9.03 20.68 -9.02
C ILE A 170 10.42 20.07 -9.22
N GLN A 171 11.25 20.02 -8.18
CA GLN A 171 12.61 19.53 -8.29
C GLN A 171 12.64 18.06 -8.72
N ASN A 172 11.98 17.19 -7.95
CA ASN A 172 12.05 15.74 -8.13
C ASN A 172 11.42 15.30 -9.47
N ALA A 173 10.29 15.87 -9.86
CA ALA A 173 9.63 15.51 -11.11
C ALA A 173 10.38 16.06 -12.34
N ARG A 174 11.02 17.23 -12.25
CA ARG A 174 11.87 17.76 -13.33
C ARG A 174 13.05 16.84 -13.59
N ASP A 175 13.79 16.46 -12.55
CA ASP A 175 14.98 15.61 -12.68
C ASP A 175 14.62 14.27 -13.36
N ARG A 176 13.50 13.66 -12.97
CA ARG A 176 13.01 12.41 -13.58
C ARG A 176 12.52 12.60 -15.01
N ALA A 177 11.79 13.69 -15.29
CA ALA A 177 11.33 14.00 -16.64
C ALA A 177 12.51 14.20 -17.59
N GLU A 178 13.48 15.02 -17.19
CA GLU A 178 14.66 15.36 -17.98
C GLU A 178 15.54 14.13 -18.22
N SER A 179 15.75 13.28 -17.21
CA SER A 179 16.44 11.99 -17.36
C SER A 179 15.81 11.13 -18.47
N ILE A 180 14.48 10.93 -18.43
CA ILE A 180 13.75 10.15 -19.45
C ILE A 180 13.85 10.81 -20.84
N MET A 181 13.72 12.13 -20.92
CA MET A 181 13.84 12.85 -22.18
C MET A 181 15.26 12.72 -22.76
N ASN A 182 16.29 12.78 -21.92
CA ASN A 182 17.69 12.74 -22.32
C ASN A 182 18.14 11.37 -22.82
N GLU A 183 17.53 10.27 -22.37
CA GLU A 183 17.77 8.93 -22.93
C GLU A 183 17.44 8.82 -24.43
N GLY A 184 16.63 9.73 -24.98
CA GLY A 184 16.31 9.77 -26.42
C GLY A 184 15.38 8.66 -26.92
N LYS A 185 14.83 7.83 -26.02
CA LYS A 185 13.91 6.74 -26.36
C LYS A 185 12.49 7.26 -26.53
N ALA A 186 12.07 7.46 -27.77
CA ALA A 186 10.78 8.06 -28.11
C ALA A 186 9.55 7.33 -27.54
N GLN A 187 9.65 6.03 -27.24
CA GLN A 187 8.59 5.27 -26.58
C GLN A 187 8.33 5.71 -25.12
N TYR A 188 9.31 6.33 -24.46
CA TYR A 188 9.21 6.72 -23.05
C TYR A 188 8.84 8.18 -22.81
N TYR A 189 8.76 9.02 -23.85
CA TYR A 189 8.40 10.44 -23.68
C TYR A 189 7.03 10.64 -23.01
N PHE A 190 6.09 9.70 -23.15
CA PHE A 190 4.83 9.78 -22.42
C PHE A 190 5.01 9.78 -20.90
N TYR A 191 5.97 9.00 -20.37
CA TYR A 191 6.29 9.00 -18.95
C TYR A 191 6.88 10.34 -18.50
N ALA A 192 7.79 10.93 -19.29
CA ALA A 192 8.32 12.27 -19.00
C ALA A 192 7.21 13.33 -18.89
N ILE A 193 6.21 13.26 -19.77
CA ILE A 193 5.07 14.17 -19.75
C ILE A 193 4.22 14.03 -18.48
N ASN A 194 4.05 12.81 -17.97
CA ASN A 194 3.34 12.59 -16.70
C ASN A 194 4.06 13.23 -15.51
N TRP A 195 5.38 13.26 -15.50
CA TRP A 195 6.15 14.03 -14.52
C TRP A 195 5.96 15.54 -14.71
N LEU A 196 6.06 16.04 -15.95
CA LEU A 196 5.91 17.46 -16.25
C LEU A 196 4.52 18.03 -15.92
N ARG A 197 3.46 17.22 -16.00
CA ARG A 197 2.12 17.62 -15.54
C ARG A 197 2.11 18.02 -14.06
N ARG A 198 2.84 17.28 -13.22
CA ARG A 198 2.98 17.55 -11.79
C ARG A 198 3.85 18.77 -11.53
N VAL A 199 4.92 18.94 -12.30
CA VAL A 199 5.74 20.16 -12.28
C VAL A 199 4.87 21.39 -12.56
N ARG A 200 4.07 21.35 -13.63
CA ARG A 200 3.13 22.44 -13.96
C ARG A 200 2.16 22.71 -12.83
N ALA A 201 1.51 21.66 -12.30
CA ALA A 201 0.56 21.80 -11.20
C ALA A 201 1.19 22.45 -9.96
N ALA A 202 2.41 22.05 -9.61
CA ALA A 202 3.15 22.64 -8.49
C ALA A 202 3.56 24.10 -8.73
N TYR A 203 3.98 24.47 -9.94
CA TYR A 203 4.22 25.88 -10.28
C TYR A 203 2.94 26.73 -10.19
N LEU A 204 1.81 26.20 -10.68
CA LEU A 204 0.53 26.89 -10.59
C LEU A 204 0.06 27.06 -9.14
N GLN A 205 0.25 26.04 -8.31
CA GLN A 205 -0.03 26.11 -6.87
C GLN A 205 0.77 27.23 -6.18
N LEU A 206 1.99 27.49 -6.64
CA LEU A 206 2.85 28.58 -6.15
C LEU A 206 2.55 29.94 -6.80
N GLY A 207 1.60 30.03 -7.74
CA GLY A 207 1.36 31.25 -8.52
C GLY A 207 2.48 31.61 -9.52
N ARG A 208 3.41 30.67 -9.78
CA ARG A 208 4.60 30.86 -10.62
C ARG A 208 4.38 30.41 -12.07
N SER A 209 3.25 30.79 -12.66
CA SER A 209 2.87 30.36 -14.03
C SER A 209 3.88 30.82 -15.10
N GLU A 210 4.51 31.98 -14.91
CA GLU A 210 5.51 32.50 -15.84
C GLU A 210 6.82 31.70 -15.81
N GLU A 211 7.19 31.13 -14.66
CA GLU A 211 8.35 30.24 -14.55
C GLU A 211 8.09 28.91 -15.26
N TRP A 212 6.88 28.35 -15.11
CA TRP A 212 6.48 27.19 -15.90
C TRP A 212 6.57 27.43 -17.41
N LYS A 213 6.05 28.57 -17.90
CA LYS A 213 6.10 28.91 -19.33
C LYS A 213 7.53 29.01 -19.84
N ARG A 214 8.43 29.65 -19.08
CA ARG A 214 9.86 29.75 -19.40
C ARG A 214 10.49 28.36 -19.45
N TYR A 215 10.34 27.57 -18.39
CA TYR A 215 10.88 26.21 -18.32
C TYR A 215 10.41 25.32 -19.48
N ARG A 216 9.11 25.35 -19.81
CA ARG A 216 8.57 24.62 -20.96
C ARG A 216 9.16 25.11 -22.30
N THR A 217 9.37 26.41 -22.45
CA THR A 217 9.98 26.99 -23.65
C THR A 217 11.42 26.50 -23.80
N ASP A 218 12.18 26.46 -22.71
CA ASP A 218 13.54 25.94 -22.70
C ASP A 218 13.58 24.46 -23.10
N LEU A 219 12.64 23.64 -22.60
CA LEU A 219 12.52 22.24 -23.03
C LEU A 219 12.23 22.10 -24.54
N LEU A 220 11.36 22.95 -25.10
CA LEU A 220 11.07 22.96 -26.53
C LEU A 220 12.31 23.34 -27.36
N GLN A 221 13.10 24.30 -26.90
CA GLN A 221 14.33 24.72 -27.57
C GLN A 221 15.44 23.66 -27.50
N THR A 222 15.65 23.06 -26.33
CA THR A 222 16.67 22.01 -26.13
C THR A 222 16.35 20.73 -26.90
N HIS A 223 15.06 20.40 -27.08
CA HIS A 223 14.63 19.14 -27.70
C HIS A 223 13.97 19.28 -29.08
N THR A 224 14.26 20.36 -29.82
CA THR A 224 13.71 20.65 -31.16
C THR A 224 13.73 19.47 -32.14
N ARG A 225 14.78 18.64 -32.13
CA ARG A 225 14.93 17.48 -33.03
C ARG A 225 14.06 16.28 -32.64
N LYS A 226 13.56 16.22 -31.39
CA LYS A 226 12.72 15.13 -30.86
C LYS A 226 11.25 15.41 -31.16
N ARG A 227 10.86 15.31 -32.45
CA ARG A 227 9.51 15.69 -32.94
C ARG A 227 8.34 15.16 -32.09
N LYS A 228 8.40 13.88 -31.67
CA LYS A 228 7.38 13.29 -30.80
C LYS A 228 7.29 13.97 -29.43
N LEU A 229 8.42 14.29 -28.82
CA LEU A 229 8.47 14.99 -27.54
C LEU A 229 7.94 16.43 -27.68
N VAL A 230 8.34 17.14 -28.73
CA VAL A 230 7.85 18.49 -29.05
C VAL A 230 6.33 18.50 -29.18
N ALA A 231 5.76 17.56 -29.95
CA ALA A 231 4.31 17.43 -30.11
C ALA A 231 3.59 17.19 -28.77
N LEU A 232 4.18 16.38 -27.87
CA LEU A 232 3.62 16.14 -26.53
C LEU A 232 3.72 17.39 -25.64
N LEU A 233 4.84 18.11 -25.65
CA LEU A 233 5.01 19.36 -24.89
C LEU A 233 4.04 20.46 -25.36
N GLN A 234 3.53 20.39 -26.59
CA GLN A 234 2.56 21.33 -27.16
C GLN A 234 1.10 21.05 -26.78
N GLN A 235 0.82 19.93 -26.10
CA GLN A 235 -0.53 19.58 -25.69
C GLN A 235 -1.11 20.59 -24.68
N ARG A 236 -2.44 20.77 -24.75
CA ARG A 236 -3.18 21.83 -24.04
C ARG A 236 -3.08 21.74 -22.52
N ASP A 237 -2.92 20.54 -21.99
CA ASP A 237 -2.71 20.26 -20.57
C ASP A 237 -1.35 20.76 -20.03
N LEU A 238 -0.38 21.04 -20.92
CA LEU A 238 0.92 21.61 -20.59
C LEU A 238 1.08 23.09 -20.98
N VAL A 239 0.11 23.68 -21.68
CA VAL A 239 0.06 25.12 -22.01
C VAL A 239 -0.44 25.92 -20.81
#